data_AF-A0A9Q3F642-F1
#
_entry.id   AF-A0A9Q3F642-F1
#
_cell.length_a   1.000
_cell.length_b   1.000
_cell.length_c   1.000
_cell.angle_alpha   90.00
_cell.angle_beta   90.00
_cell.angle_gamma   90.00
#
_symmetry.space_group_name_H-M   'P 1'
#
loop_
_entity.id
_entity.type
_entity.pdbx_description
1 polymer ?
#
loop_
_entity_poly.entity_id
_entity_poly.type
_entity_poly.pdbx_seq_one_letter_code
_entity_poly.pdbx_strand_id
1 'polypeptide(L)'
;MEEPLLRAYKDNKCFLIDGLFYHREKHTSALTVVDREHISLILQECHDCPFMGHMSEDRTQERVASTAWWPKWEQELSEYITNCERCQKENRRHGKKCGILQHIEEPKHPQENINMDWVTGLIP
;
A
#
# COMPACT_ATOMS: atom_id res chain seq x y z
N MET A 1 -13.23 2.27 -26.75
CA MET A 1 -12.14 2.64 -25.83
C MET A 1 -12.73 3.55 -24.79
N GLU A 2 -12.72 3.14 -23.52
CA GLU A 2 -13.22 3.96 -22.42
C GLU A 2 -12.48 5.30 -22.39
N GLU A 3 -13.22 6.40 -22.20
CA GLU A 3 -12.73 7.79 -22.24
C GLU A 3 -11.37 8.07 -21.57
N PRO A 4 -11.04 7.53 -20.37
CA PRO A 4 -9.77 7.83 -19.72
C PRO A 4 -8.54 7.31 -20.46
N LEU A 5 -8.64 6.19 -21.17
CA LEU A 5 -7.55 5.65 -22.00
C LEU A 5 -7.30 6.54 -23.22
N LEU A 6 -8.39 7.02 -23.84
CA LEU A 6 -8.30 7.93 -24.97
C LEU A 6 -7.67 9.27 -24.57
N ARG A 7 -7.92 9.75 -23.35
CA ARG A 7 -7.28 10.95 -22.80
C ARG A 7 -5.78 10.74 -22.53
N ALA A 8 -5.40 9.64 -21.88
CA ALA A 8 -3.99 9.32 -21.64
C ALA A 8 -3.21 9.14 -22.95
N TYR A 9 -3.84 8.53 -23.97
CA TYR A 9 -3.29 8.45 -25.31
C TYR A 9 -3.11 9.84 -25.97
N LYS A 10 -4.13 10.70 -25.90
CA LYS A 10 -4.06 12.08 -26.43
C LYS A 10 -3.00 12.94 -25.75
N ASP A 11 -2.70 12.68 -24.48
CA ASP A 11 -1.68 13.39 -23.72
C ASP A 11 -0.24 12.88 -24.00
N ASN A 12 -0.02 12.00 -24.99
CA ASN A 12 1.25 11.31 -25.25
C ASN A 12 1.80 10.58 -24.01
N LYS A 13 0.91 10.08 -23.15
CA LYS A 13 1.27 9.29 -21.97
C LYS A 13 1.20 7.80 -22.24
N CYS A 14 0.69 7.37 -23.39
CA CYS A 14 0.62 5.96 -23.77
C CYS A 14 1.45 5.66 -25.03
N PHE A 15 2.14 4.51 -25.03
CA PHE A 15 2.97 4.04 -26.14
C PHE A 15 2.61 2.60 -26.47
N LEU A 16 2.69 2.22 -27.74
CA LEU A 16 2.46 0.85 -28.20
C LEU A 16 3.82 0.20 -28.49
N ILE A 17 4.14 -0.89 -27.81
CA ILE A 17 5.37 -1.67 -27.98
C ILE A 17 4.96 -3.14 -28.08
N ASP A 18 5.34 -3.82 -29.17
CA ASP A 18 5.04 -5.23 -29.41
C ASP A 18 3.55 -5.62 -29.25
N GLY A 19 2.65 -4.70 -29.62
CA GLY A 19 1.21 -4.90 -29.51
C GLY A 19 0.63 -4.64 -28.12
N LEU A 20 1.45 -4.24 -27.15
CA LEU A 20 1.07 -3.91 -25.78
C LEU A 20 1.12 -2.40 -25.54
N PHE A 21 0.11 -1.87 -24.84
CA PHE A 21 0.09 -0.45 -24.46
C PHE A 21 0.85 -0.25 -23.15
N TYR A 22 1.68 0.78 -23.08
CA TYR A 22 2.40 1.19 -21.88
C TYR A 22 2.02 2.62 -21.50
N HIS A 23 1.71 2.86 -20.24
CA HIS A 23 1.50 4.18 -19.68
C HIS A 23 2.80 4.69 -19.05
N ARG A 24 3.25 5.87 -19.48
CA ARG A 24 4.45 6.53 -18.96
C ARG A 24 4.06 7.63 -18.00
N GLU A 25 4.63 7.56 -16.80
CA GLU A 25 4.55 8.63 -15.81
C GLU A 25 5.96 9.03 -15.37
N LYS A 26 6.34 10.28 -15.64
CA LYS A 26 7.69 10.81 -15.40
C LYS A 26 8.80 9.91 -16.01
N HIS A 27 9.45 9.09 -15.19
CA HIS A 27 10.57 8.21 -15.55
C HIS A 27 10.21 6.71 -15.53
N THR A 28 8.96 6.36 -15.23
CA THR A 28 8.49 4.97 -15.18
C THR A 28 7.49 4.70 -16.31
N SER A 29 7.47 3.45 -16.79
CA SER A 29 6.48 2.98 -17.76
C SER A 29 5.87 1.68 -17.23
N ALA A 30 4.55 1.62 -17.18
CA ALA A 30 3.79 0.48 -16.67
C ALA A 30 2.86 -0.05 -17.77
N LEU A 31 2.61 -1.36 -17.78
CA LEU A 31 1.72 -1.99 -18.76
C LEU A 31 0.29 -1.47 -18.58
N THR A 32 -0.34 -0.96 -19.64
CA THR A 32 -1.74 -0.52 -19.61
C THR A 32 -2.65 -1.73 -19.71
N VAL A 33 -3.47 -1.93 -18.69
CA VAL A 33 -4.41 -3.06 -18.62
C VAL A 33 -5.83 -2.52 -18.70
N VAL A 34 -6.62 -3.10 -19.59
CA VAL A 34 -8.01 -2.65 -19.86
C VAL A 34 -9.02 -3.72 -19.45
N ASP A 35 -8.61 -4.97 -19.50
CA ASP A 35 -9.48 -6.09 -19.20
C ASP A 35 -9.60 -6.34 -17.69
N ARG A 36 -10.83 -6.59 -17.23
CA ARG A 36 -11.14 -6.73 -15.80
C ARG A 36 -10.54 -8.00 -15.21
N GLU A 37 -10.46 -9.09 -15.97
CA GLU A 37 -9.87 -10.34 -15.48
C GLU A 37 -8.38 -10.16 -15.19
N HIS A 38 -7.66 -9.47 -16.08
CA HIS A 38 -6.26 -9.13 -15.87
C HIS A 38 -6.04 -8.17 -14.69
N ILE A 39 -6.92 -7.18 -14.50
CA ILE A 39 -6.87 -6.29 -13.33
C ILE A 39 -7.01 -7.10 -12.04
N SER A 40 -8.00 -7.99 -11.96
CA SER A 40 -8.20 -8.86 -10.80
C SER A 40 -7.00 -9.77 -10.53
N LEU A 41 -6.39 -10.34 -11.57
CA LEU A 41 -5.21 -11.16 -11.45
C LEU A 41 -4.01 -10.36 -10.90
N ILE A 42 -3.79 -9.14 -11.39
CA ILE A 42 -2.70 -8.28 -10.92
C ILE A 42 -2.89 -7.91 -9.45
N LEU A 43 -4.11 -7.56 -9.05
CA LEU A 43 -4.43 -7.27 -7.65
C LEU A 43 -4.13 -8.48 -6.75
N GLN A 44 -4.58 -9.67 -7.17
CA GLN A 44 -4.33 -10.92 -6.46
C GLN A 44 -2.82 -11.23 -6.36
N GLU A 45 -2.08 -11.18 -7.46
CA GLU A 45 -0.64 -11.49 -7.45
C GLU A 45 0.17 -10.48 -6.64
N CYS A 46 -0.17 -9.18 -6.72
CA CYS A 46 0.54 -8.14 -5.98
C CYS A 46 0.26 -8.20 -4.46
N HIS A 47 -0.93 -8.64 -4.06
CA HIS A 47 -1.40 -8.63 -2.68
C HIS A 47 -1.30 -9.99 -1.98
N ASP A 48 -1.81 -11.06 -2.59
CA ASP A 48 -2.05 -12.35 -1.95
C ASP A 48 -0.86 -13.32 -2.02
N CYS A 49 0.19 -12.97 -2.77
CA CYS A 49 1.35 -13.83 -2.94
C CYS A 49 1.98 -14.21 -1.57
N PRO A 50 2.07 -15.51 -1.21
CA PRO A 50 2.55 -15.95 0.10
C PRO A 50 3.98 -15.53 0.41
N PHE A 51 4.82 -15.48 -0.62
CA PHE A 51 6.24 -15.08 -0.51
C PHE A 51 6.41 -13.57 -0.33
N MET A 52 5.35 -12.81 -0.56
CA MET A 52 5.37 -11.36 -0.50
C MET A 52 5.09 -10.83 0.91
N GLY A 53 4.67 -11.67 1.86
CA GLY A 53 4.57 -11.35 3.28
C GLY A 53 3.62 -10.19 3.57
N HIS A 54 2.32 -10.33 3.25
CA HIS A 54 1.21 -9.41 3.62
C HIS A 54 1.66 -7.98 3.89
N MET A 55 2.31 -7.40 2.87
CA MET A 55 3.02 -6.14 3.05
C MET A 55 2.02 -5.03 3.37
N SER A 56 2.52 -3.94 3.97
CA SER A 56 1.73 -2.73 4.12
C SER A 56 1.13 -2.29 2.77
N GLU A 57 -0.02 -1.63 2.82
CA GLU A 57 -0.72 -1.09 1.65
C GLU A 57 0.22 -0.37 0.68
N ASP A 58 1.15 0.43 1.22
CA ASP A 58 2.19 1.16 0.47
C ASP A 58 3.04 0.26 -0.45
N ARG A 59 3.42 -0.94 0.03
CA ARG A 59 4.25 -1.87 -0.75
C ARG A 59 3.46 -2.50 -1.89
N THR A 60 2.20 -2.80 -1.65
CA THR A 60 1.31 -3.32 -2.69
C THR A 60 1.07 -2.26 -3.76
N GLN A 61 0.92 -0.99 -3.35
CA GLN A 61 0.84 0.16 -4.27
C GLN A 61 2.10 0.30 -5.14
N GLU A 62 3.30 0.25 -4.53
CA GLU A 62 4.58 0.31 -5.25
C GLU A 62 4.69 -0.78 -6.33
N ARG A 63 4.23 -2.00 -6.03
CA ARG A 63 4.23 -3.13 -6.98
C ARG A 63 3.25 -2.95 -8.12
N VAL A 64 2.02 -2.55 -7.83
CA VAL A 64 1.05 -2.30 -8.88
C VAL A 64 1.56 -1.19 -9.80
N ALA A 65 2.03 -0.07 -9.24
CA ALA A 65 2.55 1.07 -10.01
C ALA A 65 3.75 0.73 -10.91
N SER A 66 4.58 -0.25 -10.52
CA SER A 66 5.72 -0.71 -11.32
C SER A 66 5.37 -1.78 -12.36
N THR A 67 4.23 -2.46 -12.18
CA THR A 67 3.82 -3.59 -13.03
C THR A 67 2.82 -3.15 -14.09
N ALA A 68 1.76 -2.44 -13.67
CA ALA A 68 0.62 -2.15 -14.51
C ALA A 68 -0.07 -0.83 -14.14
N TRP A 69 -0.85 -0.31 -15.09
CA TRP A 69 -1.60 0.91 -14.93
C TRP A 69 -2.98 0.75 -15.59
N TRP A 70 -4.01 1.27 -14.92
CA TRP A 70 -5.35 1.43 -15.46
C TRP A 70 -6.03 2.65 -14.83
N PRO A 71 -7.12 3.16 -15.43
CA PRO A 71 -7.87 4.26 -14.83
C PRO A 71 -8.36 3.88 -13.42
N LYS A 72 -8.08 4.73 -12.42
CA LYS A 72 -8.47 4.55 -11.02
C LYS A 72 -7.85 3.32 -10.32
N TRP A 73 -6.69 2.86 -10.78
CA TRP A 73 -6.00 1.71 -10.19
C TRP A 73 -5.74 1.84 -8.68
N GLU A 74 -5.40 3.04 -8.20
CA GLU A 74 -5.18 3.30 -6.76
C GLU A 74 -6.45 3.09 -5.94
N GLN A 75 -7.60 3.55 -6.45
CA GLN A 75 -8.89 3.40 -5.78
C GLN A 75 -9.29 1.91 -5.73
N GLU A 76 -9.20 1.22 -6.87
CA GLU A 76 -9.55 -0.20 -6.94
C GLU A 76 -8.63 -1.07 -6.08
N LEU A 77 -7.34 -0.73 -5.99
CA LEU A 77 -6.40 -1.39 -5.09
C LEU A 77 -6.77 -1.16 -3.61
N SER A 78 -7.08 0.08 -3.23
CA SER A 78 -7.46 0.38 -1.85
C SER A 78 -8.77 -0.31 -1.47
N GLU A 79 -9.74 -0.38 -2.39
CA GLU A 79 -10.97 -1.15 -2.22
C GLU A 79 -10.69 -2.66 -2.09
N TYR A 80 -9.77 -3.21 -2.88
CA TYR A 80 -9.36 -4.62 -2.78
C TYR A 80 -8.76 -4.95 -1.40
N ILE A 81 -7.80 -4.16 -0.95
CA ILE A 81 -7.12 -4.34 0.35
C ILE A 81 -8.09 -4.14 1.51
N THR A 82 -8.94 -3.11 1.43
CA THR A 82 -9.97 -2.82 2.44
C THR A 82 -10.93 -3.98 2.61
N ASN A 83 -11.25 -4.70 1.53
CA ASN A 83 -12.14 -5.86 1.55
C ASN A 83 -11.41 -7.19 1.86
N CYS A 84 -10.08 -7.19 2.01
CA CYS A 84 -9.33 -8.41 2.33
C CYS A 84 -9.56 -8.84 3.79
N GLU A 85 -10.21 -9.98 4.01
CA GLU A 85 -10.48 -10.51 5.35
C GLU A 85 -9.21 -10.72 6.18
N ARG A 86 -8.11 -11.14 5.53
CA ARG A 86 -6.85 -11.41 6.23
C ARG A 86 -6.22 -10.12 6.75
N CYS A 87 -6.14 -9.09 5.91
CA CYS A 87 -5.69 -7.77 6.33
C CYS A 87 -6.59 -7.18 7.41
N GLN A 88 -7.92 -7.34 7.30
CA GLN A 88 -8.85 -6.88 8.34
C GLN A 88 -8.65 -7.58 9.70
N LYS A 89 -8.25 -8.87 9.69
CA LYS A 89 -7.99 -9.66 10.90
C LYS A 89 -6.61 -9.35 11.49
N GLU A 90 -5.57 -9.29 10.67
CA GLU A 90 -4.17 -9.13 11.09
C GLU A 90 -3.81 -7.66 11.34
N ASN A 91 -4.18 -6.75 10.43
CA ASN A 91 -3.89 -5.32 10.50
C ASN A 91 -5.03 -4.49 11.11
N ARG A 92 -5.96 -5.13 11.84
CA ARG A 92 -6.96 -4.38 12.62
C ARG A 92 -6.20 -3.39 13.50
N ARG A 93 -6.61 -2.12 13.52
CA ARG A 93 -6.04 -1.13 14.45
C ARG A 93 -6.23 -1.62 15.88
N HIS A 94 -5.22 -2.28 16.42
CA HIS A 94 -5.16 -2.69 17.82
C HIS A 94 -4.76 -1.47 18.65
N GLY A 95 -5.75 -0.84 19.27
CA GLY A 95 -5.52 0.29 20.16
C GLY A 95 -6.73 1.20 20.27
N LYS A 96 -6.96 1.76 21.47
CA LYS A 96 -7.75 2.99 21.60
C LYS A 96 -7.11 4.03 20.66
N LYS A 97 -7.90 4.99 20.15
CA LYS A 97 -7.33 6.18 19.45
C LYS A 97 -6.11 6.63 20.25
N CYS A 98 -4.96 6.81 19.60
CA CYS A 98 -3.79 7.36 20.29
C CYS A 98 -4.26 8.57 21.08
N GLY A 99 -4.26 8.42 22.41
CA GLY A 99 -4.67 9.51 23.29
C GLY A 99 -3.72 10.67 23.08
N ILE A 100 -4.18 11.87 23.41
CA ILE A 100 -3.25 12.99 23.56
C ILE A 100 -2.25 12.57 24.63
N LEU A 101 -0.96 12.61 24.29
CA LEU A 101 0.14 12.42 25.24
C LEU A 101 -0.13 13.30 26.45
N GLN A 102 -0.38 12.66 27.60
CA GLN A 102 -0.58 13.38 28.84
C GLN A 102 0.78 13.91 29.28
N HIS A 103 0.82 15.19 29.65
CA HIS A 103 2.01 15.77 30.24
C HIS A 103 2.26 15.12 31.61
N ILE A 104 3.47 14.61 31.82
CA ILE A 104 3.91 14.11 33.12
C ILE A 104 4.50 15.31 33.87
N GLU A 105 4.10 15.52 35.13
CA GLU A 105 4.70 16.58 35.94
C GLU A 105 6.19 16.31 36.14
N GLU A 106 7.00 17.37 35.99
CA GLU A 106 8.44 17.27 36.19
C GLU A 106 8.74 17.01 37.68
N PRO A 107 9.51 15.96 38.01
CA PRO A 107 9.91 15.71 39.39
C PRO A 107 10.80 16.85 39.90
N LYS A 108 10.48 17.37 41.08
CA LYS A 108 11.18 18.47 41.77
C LYS A 108 12.30 17.97 42.67
N HIS A 109 12.28 16.69 43.04
CA HIS A 109 13.23 16.08 43.96
C HIS A 109 13.79 14.75 43.42
N PRO A 110 15.02 14.37 43.81
CA PRO A 110 15.55 13.05 43.52
C PRO A 110 14.60 11.95 44.01
N GLN A 111 14.44 10.89 43.21
CA GLN A 111 13.64 9.70 43.53
C GLN A 111 12.12 9.91 43.63
N GLU A 112 11.61 11.08 43.22
CA GLU A 112 10.17 11.38 43.26
C GLU A 112 9.37 10.51 42.27
N ASN A 113 9.94 10.22 41.10
CA ASN A 113 9.35 9.34 40.09
C ASN A 113 10.34 8.22 39.74
N ILE A 114 9.94 6.96 39.96
CA ILE A 114 10.72 5.76 39.59
C ILE A 114 9.91 4.95 38.58
N ASN A 115 10.41 4.87 37.35
CA ASN A 115 9.86 4.02 36.31
C ASN A 115 10.75 2.78 36.16
N MET A 116 10.14 1.61 36.06
CA MET A 116 10.85 0.35 35.86
C MET A 116 10.28 -0.33 34.62
N ASP A 117 11.17 -0.89 33.80
CA ASP A 117 10.81 -1.69 32.64
C ASP A 117 11.65 -2.96 32.59
N TRP A 118 11.10 -4.00 31.97
CA TRP A 118 11.76 -5.29 31.82
C TRP A 118 12.51 -5.35 30.51
N VAL A 119 13.83 -5.53 30.58
CA VAL A 119 14.62 -5.88 29.40
C VAL A 119 14.51 -7.39 29.18
N THR A 120 13.93 -7.78 28.05
CA THR A 120 13.86 -9.19 27.62
C THR A 120 14.79 -9.43 26.42
N GLY A 121 15.19 -10.68 26.20
CA GLY A 121 16.01 -11.05 25.03
C GLY A 121 17.52 -10.82 25.18
N LEU A 122 18.04 -10.80 26.41
CA LEU A 122 19.50 -10.79 26.63
C LEU A 122 20.09 -12.16 26.23
N ILE A 123 21.17 -12.11 25.45
CA ILE A 123 21.94 -13.31 25.08
C ILE A 123 22.60 -13.86 26.37
N PRO A 124 22.59 -15.19 26.61
CA PRO A 124 23.22 -15.80 27.79
C PRO A 124 24.71 -15.50 27.92
#